data_AF-A0A7V1MZX0-F1
#
_entry.id   AF-A0A7V1MZX0-F1
#
_cell.length_a   1.000
_cell.length_b   1.000
_cell.length_c   1.000
_cell.angle_alpha   90.00
_cell.angle_beta   90.00
_cell.angle_gamma   90.00
#
_symmetry.space_group_name_H-M   'P 1'
#
loop_
_entity.id
_entity.type
_entity.pdbx_description
1 polymer ?
#
loop_
_entity_poly.entity_id
_entity_poly.type
_entity_poly.pdbx_seq_one_letter_code
_entity_poly.pdbx_strand_id
1 'polypeptide(L)'
;MLFVAPFSTTAKAASGKEINIKVDAALKRFKKEISGADAFLKEAKGVLVFPGVIKVGIGIGGEYGQGALRIGGKTVEYYSTAAASIGLQLGAPSKIVILVFMDRNALTKFRNSDGWKAGVDGSVALATLGAGKQIDTENIKDPIVGFIFGNKGLMYNLTLEGSKYTKIVK
;
A
#
# COMPACT_ATOMS: atom_id res chain seq x y z
N MET A 1 -13.45 16.71 -44.49
CA MET A 1 -13.38 17.13 -43.07
C MET A 1 -13.51 15.89 -42.21
N LEU A 2 -12.42 15.42 -41.59
CA LEU A 2 -12.42 14.23 -40.74
C LEU A 2 -12.65 14.69 -39.29
N PHE A 3 -13.82 14.36 -38.72
CA PHE A 3 -14.15 14.64 -37.32
C PHE A 3 -13.47 13.59 -36.43
N VAL A 4 -12.42 14.00 -35.72
CA VAL A 4 -11.83 13.20 -34.63
C VAL A 4 -12.62 13.51 -33.36
N ALA A 5 -13.47 12.59 -32.92
CA ALA A 5 -14.16 12.71 -31.63
C ALA A 5 -13.16 12.42 -30.48
N PRO A 6 -13.05 13.29 -29.47
CA PRO A 6 -12.20 13.01 -28.31
C PRO A 6 -12.85 11.92 -27.45
N PHE A 7 -12.26 10.74 -27.42
CA PHE A 7 -12.55 9.74 -26.39
C PHE A 7 -12.08 10.30 -25.03
N SER A 8 -12.99 10.93 -24.30
CA SER A 8 -12.75 11.31 -22.91
C SER A 8 -12.92 10.06 -22.04
N THR A 9 -11.83 9.34 -21.77
CA THR A 9 -11.79 8.34 -20.70
C THR A 9 -11.89 9.07 -19.36
N THR A 10 -13.11 9.28 -18.87
CA THR A 10 -13.32 9.68 -17.47
C THR A 10 -12.77 8.57 -16.58
N ALA A 11 -11.58 8.78 -16.00
CA ALA A 11 -11.02 7.91 -15.00
C ALA A 11 -11.98 7.87 -13.79
N LYS A 12 -12.87 6.88 -13.77
CA LYS A 12 -13.83 6.71 -12.68
C LYS A 12 -13.06 6.35 -11.43
N ALA A 13 -13.07 7.23 -10.44
CA ALA A 13 -12.50 6.94 -9.13
C ALA A 13 -13.18 5.68 -8.57
N ALA A 14 -12.39 4.70 -8.11
CA ALA A 14 -12.93 3.45 -7.57
C ALA A 14 -13.88 3.74 -6.40
N SER A 15 -15.01 3.03 -6.33
CA SER A 15 -15.94 3.17 -5.19
C SER A 15 -15.34 2.57 -3.91
N GLY A 16 -15.80 3.00 -2.74
CA GLY A 16 -15.37 2.40 -1.46
C GLY A 16 -15.61 0.88 -1.40
N LYS A 17 -16.70 0.39 -2.00
CA LYS A 17 -17.00 -1.05 -2.12
C LYS A 17 -15.97 -1.79 -2.97
N GLU A 18 -15.59 -1.23 -4.12
CA GLU A 18 -14.59 -1.83 -5.00
C GLU A 18 -13.20 -1.88 -4.33
N ILE A 19 -12.82 -0.80 -3.63
CA ILE A 19 -11.58 -0.77 -2.86
C ILE A 19 -11.60 -1.86 -1.79
N ASN A 20 -12.70 -2.02 -1.05
CA ASN A 20 -12.81 -3.04 0.00
C ASN A 20 -12.63 -4.47 -0.56
N ILE A 21 -13.28 -4.79 -1.68
CA ILE A 21 -13.13 -6.10 -2.34
C ILE A 21 -11.67 -6.37 -2.72
N LYS A 22 -10.99 -5.37 -3.30
CA LYS A 22 -9.59 -5.50 -3.69
C LYS A 22 -8.66 -5.63 -2.47
N VAL A 23 -8.94 -4.91 -1.39
CA VAL A 23 -8.21 -5.01 -0.12
C VAL A 23 -8.41 -6.40 0.52
N ASP A 24 -9.62 -6.96 0.49
CA ASP A 24 -9.87 -8.32 0.97
C ASP A 24 -9.04 -9.34 0.19
N ALA A 25 -9.00 -9.22 -1.13
CA ALA A 25 -8.19 -10.08 -1.99
C ALA A 25 -6.68 -9.94 -1.68
N ALA A 26 -6.20 -8.72 -1.48
CA ALA A 26 -4.81 -8.45 -1.13
C ALA A 26 -4.43 -9.05 0.23
N LEU A 27 -5.27 -8.91 1.26
CA LEU A 27 -5.02 -9.49 2.58
C LEU A 27 -5.13 -11.03 2.57
N LYS A 28 -6.06 -11.59 1.78
CA LYS A 28 -6.13 -13.04 1.57
C LYS A 28 -4.85 -13.57 0.93
N ARG A 29 -4.32 -12.85 -0.06
CA ARG A 29 -3.04 -13.18 -0.70
C ARG A 29 -1.88 -13.07 0.28
N PHE A 30 -1.82 -12.00 1.07
CA PHE A 30 -0.82 -11.80 2.12
C PHE A 30 -0.78 -13.00 3.08
N LYS A 31 -1.94 -13.39 3.62
CA LYS A 31 -2.06 -14.54 4.54
C LYS A 31 -1.66 -15.86 3.91
N LYS A 32 -1.90 -16.04 2.60
CA LYS A 32 -1.53 -17.25 1.87
C LYS A 32 -0.02 -17.33 1.61
N GLU A 33 0.61 -16.21 1.26
CA GLU A 33 2.02 -16.18 0.86
C GLU A 33 3.00 -16.12 2.02
N ILE A 34 2.54 -15.69 3.19
CA ILE A 34 3.39 -15.33 4.32
C ILE A 34 3.01 -16.16 5.55
N SER A 35 3.95 -17.02 5.97
CA SER A 35 3.79 -17.82 7.18
C SER A 35 3.78 -16.92 8.41
N GLY A 36 2.79 -17.09 9.29
CA GLY A 36 2.60 -16.26 10.49
C GLY A 36 1.82 -14.96 10.27
N ALA A 37 1.39 -14.66 9.05
CA ALA A 37 0.64 -13.44 8.74
C ALA A 37 -0.64 -13.25 9.56
N ASP A 38 -1.39 -14.33 9.86
CA ASP A 38 -2.59 -14.23 10.69
C ASP A 38 -2.27 -13.80 12.13
N ALA A 39 -1.20 -14.32 12.73
CA ALA A 39 -0.76 -13.90 14.06
C ALA A 39 -0.27 -12.45 14.03
N PHE A 40 0.56 -12.11 13.03
CA PHE A 40 1.07 -10.76 12.88
C PHE A 40 -0.03 -9.71 12.70
N LEU A 41 -1.04 -9.98 11.87
CA LEU A 41 -2.17 -9.08 11.65
C LEU A 41 -3.09 -8.95 12.88
N LYS A 42 -3.09 -9.93 13.79
CA LYS A 42 -3.84 -9.83 15.06
C LYS A 42 -3.19 -8.83 16.02
N GLU A 43 -1.87 -8.73 16.00
CA GLU A 43 -1.12 -7.78 16.84
C GLU A 43 -1.21 -6.33 16.35
N ALA A 44 -1.48 -6.15 15.04
CA ALA A 44 -1.56 -4.86 14.39
C ALA A 44 -2.63 -3.94 15.00
N LYS A 45 -2.27 -2.67 15.23
CA LYS A 45 -3.21 -1.62 15.66
C LYS A 45 -4.01 -1.06 14.49
N GLY A 46 -3.46 -1.16 13.28
CA GLY A 46 -4.12 -0.81 12.03
C GLY A 46 -3.36 -1.38 10.83
N VAL A 47 -4.07 -1.58 9.71
CA VAL A 47 -3.49 -2.12 8.48
C VAL A 47 -3.98 -1.28 7.31
N LEU A 48 -3.06 -0.55 6.69
CA LEU A 48 -3.34 0.22 5.48
C LEU A 48 -2.93 -0.59 4.27
N VAL A 49 -3.88 -0.82 3.36
CA VAL A 49 -3.69 -1.70 2.20
C VAL A 49 -4.00 -0.95 0.93
N PHE A 50 -3.01 -0.88 0.04
CA PHE A 50 -3.15 -0.45 -1.35
C PHE A 50 -3.07 -1.67 -2.26
N PRO A 51 -4.20 -2.20 -2.74
CA PRO A 51 -4.23 -3.45 -3.51
C PRO A 51 -3.75 -3.30 -4.96
N GLY A 52 -3.50 -2.07 -5.42
CA GLY A 52 -3.01 -1.80 -6.76
C GLY A 52 -2.37 -0.43 -6.85
N VAL A 53 -1.04 -0.40 -6.69
CA VAL A 53 -0.19 0.77 -6.94
C VAL A 53 0.42 0.59 -8.32
N ILE A 54 0.21 1.57 -9.20
CA ILE A 54 0.68 1.57 -10.58
C ILE A 54 1.72 2.66 -10.80
N LYS A 55 2.69 2.41 -11.68
CA LYS A 55 3.62 3.42 -12.18
C LYS A 55 3.00 4.16 -13.36
N VAL A 56 3.14 5.48 -13.37
CA VAL A 56 2.69 6.41 -14.42
C VAL A 56 3.85 7.32 -14.83
N GLY A 57 3.94 7.71 -16.10
CA GLY A 57 5.06 8.48 -16.69
C GLY A 57 6.29 7.66 -17.16
N ILE A 58 6.95 8.12 -18.23
CA ILE A 58 8.23 7.59 -18.76
C ILE A 58 9.40 8.44 -18.25
N GLY A 59 10.47 7.80 -17.76
CA GLY A 59 11.70 8.48 -17.37
C GLY A 59 11.61 9.03 -15.94
N ILE A 60 10.95 10.18 -15.78
CA ILE A 60 10.55 10.72 -14.48
C ILE A 60 9.04 10.57 -14.38
N GLY A 61 8.61 9.62 -13.57
CA GLY A 61 7.21 9.26 -13.39
C GLY A 61 6.75 9.40 -11.95
N GLY A 62 5.50 9.04 -11.71
CA GLY A 62 4.93 8.88 -10.39
C GLY A 62 4.38 7.47 -10.19
N GLU A 63 4.14 7.11 -8.95
CA GLU A 63 3.29 5.99 -8.59
C GLU A 63 1.97 6.51 -8.04
N TYR A 64 0.90 5.78 -8.28
CA TYR A 64 -0.41 6.09 -7.71
C TYR A 64 -1.19 4.83 -7.34
N GLY A 65 -1.92 4.90 -6.24
CA GLY A 65 -2.87 3.85 -5.84
C GLY A 65 -3.89 4.36 -4.84
N GLN A 66 -5.01 3.64 -4.73
CA GLN A 66 -6.04 3.88 -3.72
C GLN A 66 -6.21 2.63 -2.85
N GLY A 67 -6.49 2.84 -1.57
CA GLY A 67 -6.49 1.80 -0.57
C GLY A 67 -7.42 2.12 0.59
N ALA A 68 -7.48 1.20 1.55
CA ALA A 68 -8.26 1.34 2.75
C ALA A 68 -7.41 1.09 3.99
N LEU A 69 -7.61 1.90 5.02
CA LEU A 69 -7.14 1.64 6.37
C LEU A 69 -8.17 0.77 7.10
N ARG A 70 -7.70 -0.32 7.69
CA ARG A 70 -8.48 -1.22 8.51
C ARG A 70 -8.03 -1.23 9.96
N ILE A 71 -8.97 -1.17 10.88
CA ILE A 71 -8.75 -1.29 12.33
C ILE A 71 -9.71 -2.36 12.85
N GLY A 72 -9.20 -3.35 13.58
CA GLY A 72 -10.02 -4.47 14.07
C GLY A 72 -10.73 -5.23 12.94
N GLY A 73 -10.10 -5.33 11.76
CA GLY A 73 -10.65 -5.99 10.58
C GLY A 73 -11.69 -5.20 9.79
N LYS A 74 -12.10 -4.01 10.25
CA LYS A 74 -13.10 -3.17 9.56
C LYS A 74 -12.42 -2.02 8.84
N THR A 75 -12.88 -1.71 7.63
CA THR A 75 -12.48 -0.48 6.93
C THR A 75 -13.02 0.73 7.69
N VAL A 76 -12.12 1.66 8.05
CA VAL A 76 -12.47 2.89 8.77
C VAL A 76 -12.27 4.15 7.95
N GLU A 77 -11.29 4.14 7.04
CA GLU A 77 -10.90 5.30 6.24
C GLU A 77 -10.31 4.83 4.89
N TYR A 78 -10.34 5.70 3.89
CA TYR A 78 -9.74 5.47 2.59
C TYR A 78 -8.57 6.43 2.37
N TYR A 79 -7.55 5.96 1.65
CA TYR A 79 -6.35 6.74 1.36
C TYR A 79 -5.95 6.59 -0.10
N SER A 80 -5.30 7.61 -0.64
CA SER A 80 -4.48 7.51 -1.85
C SER A 80 -3.00 7.54 -1.49
N THR A 81 -2.18 6.91 -2.31
CA THR A 81 -0.72 6.98 -2.23
C THR A 81 -0.15 7.57 -3.51
N ALA A 82 0.87 8.41 -3.38
CA ALA A 82 1.64 8.93 -4.51
C ALA A 82 3.13 8.99 -4.16
N ALA A 83 4.00 8.58 -5.08
CA ALA A 83 5.45 8.64 -4.92
C ALA A 83 6.12 9.06 -6.22
N ALA A 84 7.30 9.66 -6.16
CA ALA A 84 8.13 9.85 -7.36
C ALA A 84 8.76 8.51 -7.77
N SER A 85 8.90 8.28 -9.07
CA SER A 85 9.58 7.09 -9.60
C SER A 85 10.49 7.47 -10.75
N ILE A 86 11.68 6.86 -10.81
CA ILE A 86 12.62 7.01 -11.92
C ILE A 86 12.64 5.70 -12.71
N GLY A 87 12.42 5.76 -14.02
CA GLY A 87 12.54 4.62 -14.94
C GLY A 87 11.63 4.66 -16.16
N LEU A 88 11.98 3.87 -17.17
CA LEU A 88 11.21 3.70 -18.42
C LEU A 88 10.11 2.62 -18.31
N GLN A 89 9.82 2.12 -17.11
CA GLN A 89 8.91 0.98 -16.87
C GLN A 89 7.43 1.37 -16.85
N LEU A 90 6.99 2.15 -17.84
CA LEU A 90 5.55 2.35 -18.04
C LEU A 90 4.88 1.02 -18.37
N GLY A 91 3.69 0.80 -17.79
CA GLY A 91 2.94 -0.45 -18.00
C GLY A 91 3.46 -1.63 -17.19
N ALA A 92 4.38 -1.41 -16.24
CA ALA A 92 4.74 -2.45 -15.27
C ALA A 92 3.48 -2.93 -14.52
N PRO A 93 3.39 -4.23 -14.18
CA PRO A 93 2.27 -4.74 -13.40
C PRO A 93 2.08 -3.98 -12.09
N SER A 94 0.83 -3.78 -11.68
CA SER A 94 0.52 -3.17 -10.39
C SER A 94 1.10 -4.00 -9.23
N LYS A 95 1.50 -3.32 -8.16
CA LYS A 95 1.93 -3.94 -6.91
C LYS A 95 0.93 -3.72 -5.80
N ILE A 96 0.91 -4.63 -4.83
CA ILE A 96 0.20 -4.45 -3.56
C ILE A 96 1.18 -3.84 -2.57
N VAL A 97 0.76 -2.82 -1.83
CA VAL A 97 1.51 -2.24 -0.71
C VAL A 97 0.67 -2.37 0.56
N ILE A 98 1.26 -2.89 1.63
CA ILE A 98 0.62 -3.05 2.93
C ILE A 98 1.50 -2.37 3.98
N LEU A 99 0.94 -1.43 4.74
CA LEU A 99 1.57 -0.85 5.92
C LEU A 99 0.83 -1.40 7.15
N VAL A 100 1.56 -2.08 8.01
CA VAL A 100 1.06 -2.64 9.26
C VAL A 100 1.57 -1.76 10.40
N PHE A 101 0.64 -1.11 11.10
CA PHE A 101 0.95 -0.27 12.25
C PHE A 101 0.96 -1.15 13.50
N MET A 102 2.15 -1.37 14.06
CA MET A 102 2.35 -2.16 15.28
C MET A 102 2.19 -1.30 16.55
N ASP A 103 2.44 0.01 16.41
CA ASP A 103 2.30 0.98 17.48
C ASP A 103 1.06 1.87 17.33
N ARG A 104 0.39 2.16 18.45
CA ARG A 104 -0.83 2.97 18.49
C ARG A 104 -0.54 4.45 18.25
N ASN A 105 0.60 4.96 18.71
CA ASN A 105 0.97 6.37 18.50
C ASN A 105 1.32 6.62 17.04
N ALA A 106 2.03 5.68 16.40
CA ALA A 106 2.32 5.73 14.96
C ALA A 106 1.03 5.75 14.13
N LEU A 107 0.06 4.86 14.42
CA LEU A 107 -1.25 4.88 13.77
C LEU A 107 -1.98 6.21 13.97
N THR A 108 -1.96 6.74 15.19
CA THR A 108 -2.65 8.00 15.52
C THR A 108 -2.03 9.18 14.78
N LYS A 109 -0.70 9.29 14.78
CA LYS A 109 0.03 10.32 14.03
C LYS A 109 -0.25 10.25 12.54
N PHE A 110 -0.26 9.03 11.98
CA PHE A 110 -0.60 8.82 10.56
C PHE A 110 -2.00 9.34 10.23
N ARG A 111 -3.02 8.96 11.02
CA ARG A 111 -4.42 9.30 10.76
C ARG A 111 -4.76 10.78 10.94
N ASN A 112 -3.97 11.47 11.77
CA ASN A 112 -4.12 12.90 12.06
C ASN A 112 -3.36 13.79 11.07
N SER A 113 -2.60 13.21 10.13
CA SER A 113 -1.89 13.97 9.09
C SER A 113 -2.77 14.16 7.85
N ASP A 114 -2.73 15.36 7.27
CA ASP A 114 -3.37 15.67 5.99
C ASP A 114 -2.62 15.09 4.79
N GLY A 115 -1.45 14.48 5.02
CA GLY A 115 -0.61 13.97 3.94
C GLY A 115 0.68 13.38 4.45
N TRP A 116 0.60 12.26 5.17
CA TRP A 116 1.73 11.61 5.82
C TRP A 116 2.74 11.10 4.78
N LYS A 117 4.04 11.38 4.98
CA LYS A 117 5.13 11.00 4.08
C LYS A 117 6.08 10.01 4.75
N ALA A 118 6.23 8.84 4.14
CA ALA A 118 7.21 7.86 4.58
C ALA A 118 8.65 8.40 4.46
N GLY A 119 9.44 8.21 5.51
CA GLY A 119 10.81 8.72 5.64
C GLY A 119 10.91 10.17 6.13
N VAL A 120 9.80 10.91 6.17
CA VAL A 120 9.76 12.30 6.67
C VAL A 120 8.94 12.39 7.96
N ASP A 121 7.69 11.95 7.93
CA ASP A 121 6.78 11.99 9.08
C ASP A 121 6.87 10.72 9.95
N GLY A 122 7.59 9.71 9.46
CA GLY A 122 7.97 8.52 10.19
C GLY A 122 8.59 7.46 9.30
N SER A 123 9.37 6.58 9.92
CA SER A 123 10.05 5.47 9.24
C SER A 123 9.10 4.30 9.01
N VAL A 124 9.28 3.60 7.88
CA VAL A 124 8.60 2.34 7.59
C VAL A 124 9.66 1.29 7.35
N ALA A 125 9.77 0.32 8.25
CA ALA A 125 10.68 -0.80 8.06
C ALA A 125 10.10 -1.75 7.01
N LEU A 126 10.88 -2.10 6.00
CA LEU A 126 10.43 -3.09 5.02
C LEU A 126 10.68 -4.50 5.52
N ALA A 127 9.64 -5.32 5.47
CA ALA A 127 9.74 -6.69 5.90
C ALA A 127 10.69 -7.49 4.99
N THR A 128 11.73 -8.05 5.58
CA THR A 128 12.52 -9.13 5.03
C THR A 128 11.93 -10.45 5.50
N LEU A 129 11.72 -11.42 4.61
CA LEU A 129 11.35 -12.77 5.03
C LEU A 129 12.59 -13.63 5.17
N GLY A 130 12.63 -14.41 6.25
CA GLY A 130 13.64 -15.45 6.43
C GLY A 130 13.40 -16.66 5.52
N ALA A 131 14.18 -17.71 5.73
CA ALA A 131 13.97 -19.00 5.09
C ALA A 131 12.51 -19.46 5.27
N GLY A 132 11.86 -19.92 4.20
CA GLY A 132 10.48 -20.40 4.26
C GLY A 132 9.39 -19.32 4.34
N LYS A 133 9.69 -18.05 4.05
CA LYS A 133 8.70 -16.94 4.01
C LYS A 133 8.04 -16.62 5.36
N GLN A 134 8.71 -16.89 6.46
CA GLN A 134 8.21 -16.62 7.81
C GLN A 134 8.48 -15.17 8.21
N ILE A 135 7.46 -14.53 8.82
CA ILE A 135 7.65 -13.26 9.52
C ILE A 135 8.26 -13.57 10.87
N ASP A 136 9.41 -12.96 11.16
CA ASP A 136 9.96 -12.97 12.51
C ASP A 136 9.24 -11.92 13.37
N THR A 137 8.08 -12.29 13.90
CA THR A 137 7.24 -11.38 14.67
C THR A 137 7.82 -11.02 16.03
N GLU A 138 8.71 -11.85 16.59
CA GLU A 138 9.32 -11.65 17.90
C GLU A 138 10.38 -10.53 17.89
N ASN A 139 11.00 -10.31 16.73
CA ASN A 139 12.03 -9.28 16.56
C ASN A 139 11.54 -7.99 15.88
N ILE A 140 10.29 -7.94 15.41
CA ILE A 140 9.70 -6.71 14.86
C ILE A 140 9.42 -5.72 15.99
N LYS A 141 10.31 -4.73 16.13
CA LYS A 141 10.17 -3.60 17.06
C LYS A 141 9.74 -2.31 16.37
N ASP A 142 9.69 -2.33 15.05
CA ASP A 142 9.37 -1.15 14.26
C ASP A 142 7.90 -0.73 14.42
N PRO A 143 7.63 0.58 14.65
CA PRO A 143 6.25 1.08 14.80
C PRO A 143 5.37 0.83 13.58
N ILE A 144 5.97 0.82 12.38
CA ILE A 144 5.31 0.60 11.10
C ILE A 144 6.15 -0.37 10.26
N VAL A 145 5.53 -1.45 9.80
CA VAL A 145 6.15 -2.44 8.91
C VAL A 145 5.47 -2.43 7.55
N GLY A 146 6.26 -2.27 6.49
CA GLY A 146 5.81 -2.26 5.10
C GLY A 146 6.07 -3.59 4.39
N PHE A 147 5.11 -4.02 3.58
CA PHE A 147 5.23 -5.16 2.68
C PHE A 147 4.83 -4.74 1.27
N ILE A 148 5.59 -5.20 0.26
CA ILE A 148 5.31 -4.90 -1.14
C ILE A 148 5.26 -6.20 -1.94
N PHE A 149 4.15 -6.49 -2.59
CA PHE A 149 3.97 -7.69 -3.41
C PHE A 149 3.82 -7.34 -4.88
N GLY A 150 4.66 -7.95 -5.71
CA GLY A 150 4.46 -8.00 -7.16
C GLY A 150 3.78 -9.30 -7.59
N ASN A 151 3.75 -9.58 -8.90
CA ASN A 151 3.17 -10.82 -9.43
C ASN A 151 3.93 -12.08 -9.00
N LYS A 152 5.24 -11.95 -8.71
CA LYS A 152 6.11 -13.07 -8.28
C LYS A 152 6.15 -13.28 -6.77
N GLY A 153 5.38 -12.51 -6.01
CA GLY A 153 5.33 -12.54 -4.54
C GLY A 153 5.95 -11.30 -3.90
N LEU A 154 6.38 -11.44 -2.64
CA LEU A 154 6.98 -10.35 -1.87
C LEU A 154 8.28 -9.84 -2.55
N MET A 155 8.46 -8.52 -2.55
CA MET A 155 9.57 -7.80 -3.15
C MET A 155 10.47 -7.22 -2.05
N TYR A 156 11.78 -7.47 -2.12
CA TYR A 156 12.73 -7.15 -1.04
C TYR A 156 13.68 -5.99 -1.33
N ASN A 157 13.70 -5.46 -2.54
CA ASN A 157 14.64 -4.41 -2.96
C ASN A 157 13.92 -3.16 -3.45
N LEU A 158 12.85 -2.79 -2.76
CA LEU A 158 12.09 -1.57 -3.02
C LEU A 158 12.20 -0.65 -1.80
N THR A 159 11.77 0.60 -1.94
CA THR A 159 11.59 1.53 -0.82
C THR A 159 10.18 2.09 -0.84
N LEU A 160 9.66 2.45 0.34
CA LEU A 160 8.43 3.25 0.48
C LEU A 160 8.74 4.71 0.79
N GLU A 161 9.99 5.05 1.08
CA GLU A 161 10.40 6.43 1.37
C GLU A 161 10.05 7.36 0.21
N GLY A 162 9.61 8.57 0.54
CA GLY A 162 9.12 9.54 -0.43
C GLY A 162 7.67 9.30 -0.89
N SER A 163 7.03 8.20 -0.47
CA SER A 163 5.60 8.00 -0.68
C SER A 163 4.79 8.90 0.24
N LYS A 164 3.85 9.67 -0.33
CA LYS A 164 2.84 10.44 0.38
C LYS A 164 1.53 9.67 0.43
N TYR A 165 0.89 9.66 1.59
CA TYR A 165 -0.41 9.02 1.84
C TYR A 165 -1.42 10.08 2.26
N THR A 166 -2.50 10.23 1.49
CA THR A 166 -3.49 11.29 1.68
C THR A 166 -4.86 10.68 1.91
N LYS A 167 -5.56 11.09 2.97
CA LYS A 167 -6.93 10.64 3.24
C LYS A 167 -7.87 11.08 2.12
N ILE A 168 -8.80 10.23 1.70
CA ILE A 168 -9.77 10.51 0.63
C ILE A 168 -11.19 10.12 1.04
N VAL A 169 -12.19 10.76 0.42
CA VAL A 169 -13.62 10.47 0.62
C VAL A 169 -14.12 9.51 -0.46
N LYS A 170 -14.96 8.53 -0.09
CA LYS A 170 -15.44 7.42 -0.94
C LYS A 170 -16.84 6.96 -0.63
#